data_AF-A0A8H3CGI1-F1
#
_entry.id   AF-A0A8H3CGI1-F1
#
_cell.length_a   1.000
_cell.length_b   1.000
_cell.length_c   1.000
_cell.angle_alpha   90.00
_cell.angle_beta   90.00
_cell.angle_gamma   90.00
#
_symmetry.space_group_name_H-M   'P 1'
#
loop_
_entity.id
_entity.type
_entity.pdbx_description
1 polymer ?
#
loop_
_entity_poly.entity_id
_entity_poly.type
_entity_poly.pdbx_seq_one_letter_code
_entity_poly.pdbx_strand_id
1 'polypeptide(L)'
;MSIMAYVAMTDDVLEEGRDKKRLGVYASICAFLLFSMVQFRDGPFIRPHPAFWRIVLGVNLLYELALVFLLFQDLDSARTMMTYLDPNLGVPLPEKSYAEDCSLTTSNLWAIQNAIDIFCLAHALGWFGKALILRDYWFCWILSIAFEFAEYSLQHQLPNFAECWWDHWVLDVLLCNWLGIYVGMRTCAYFEVKWVLDVLLCNWLGIYVGMRTCAYFEVKRFTWRSIHSTPGVRRKTKRVLKQFTPHDWTEFHWEGTSSFASYCAVFLLLATFLAAELNPFYLKSLLWMEPSHPIIISRLAGVFLCALPAVRELYQYLNHPERAVRMGQHAWLLFATILTELLIIFKWSRGMFPEPFPTHIKFAWSVGSALLIAYPSFKFGLPSVRRYLRRAERKRLNKTE
;
A
#
# COMPACT_ATOMS: atom_id res chain seq x y z
N MET A 1 7.62 -20.98 22.85
CA MET A 1 6.82 -21.24 24.06
C MET A 1 7.70 -21.54 25.27
N SER A 2 8.60 -22.53 25.25
CA SER A 2 9.39 -22.90 26.43
C SER A 2 10.29 -21.79 27.01
N ILE A 3 10.95 -20.99 26.17
CA ILE A 3 11.78 -19.85 26.62
C ILE A 3 10.90 -18.71 27.17
N MET A 4 9.78 -18.41 26.52
CA MET A 4 8.82 -17.41 27.03
C MET A 4 8.20 -17.83 28.35
N ALA A 5 7.83 -19.10 28.49
CA ALA A 5 7.29 -19.64 29.73
C ALA A 5 8.34 -19.61 30.85
N TYR A 6 9.60 -19.92 30.55
CA TYR A 6 10.70 -19.79 31.50
C TYR A 6 10.84 -18.35 32.00
N VAL A 7 10.93 -17.36 31.09
CA VAL A 7 11.08 -15.94 31.45
C VAL A 7 9.84 -15.39 32.17
N ALA A 8 8.64 -15.85 31.84
CA ALA A 8 7.41 -15.41 32.50
C ALA A 8 7.24 -15.99 33.93
N MET A 9 7.85 -17.14 34.21
CA MET A 9 7.70 -17.89 35.47
C MET A 9 8.92 -17.76 36.40
N THR A 10 9.98 -17.04 35.99
CA THR A 10 11.13 -16.74 36.86
C THR A 10 11.02 -15.32 37.38
N ASP A 11 10.83 -15.18 38.69
CA ASP A 11 10.80 -13.89 39.38
C ASP A 11 12.20 -13.22 39.44
N ASP A 12 13.25 -14.00 39.20
CA ASP A 12 14.65 -13.59 39.34
C ASP A 12 15.16 -12.67 38.20
N VAL A 13 14.41 -12.54 37.10
CA VAL A 13 14.90 -11.91 35.87
C VAL A 13 14.40 -10.46 35.71
N LEU A 14 13.26 -10.10 36.30
CA LEU A 14 12.66 -8.77 36.16
C LEU A 14 11.90 -8.36 37.43
N GLU A 15 12.02 -7.10 37.84
CA GLU A 15 11.19 -6.53 38.91
C GLU A 15 9.80 -6.13 38.39
N GLU A 16 8.79 -6.13 39.27
CA GLU A 16 7.42 -5.72 38.93
C GLU A 16 7.38 -4.23 38.56
N GLY A 17 7.05 -3.91 37.30
CA GLY A 17 7.14 -2.53 36.83
C GLY A 17 6.90 -2.35 35.32
N ARG A 18 7.40 -1.23 34.78
CA ARG A 18 7.24 -0.84 33.37
C ARG A 18 7.83 -1.89 32.41
N ASP A 19 8.94 -2.53 32.79
CA ASP A 19 9.66 -3.45 31.92
C ASP A 19 8.97 -4.82 31.78
N LYS A 20 8.39 -5.38 32.85
CA LYS A 20 7.51 -6.57 32.76
C LYS A 20 6.31 -6.34 31.85
N LYS A 21 5.67 -5.15 31.92
CA LYS A 21 4.52 -4.81 31.05
C LYS A 21 4.91 -4.80 29.57
N ARG A 22 6.04 -4.16 29.22
CA ARG A 22 6.57 -4.14 27.85
C ARG A 22 6.90 -5.54 27.35
N LEU A 23 7.56 -6.34 28.19
CA LEU A 23 7.89 -7.71 27.84
C LEU A 23 6.63 -8.57 27.62
N GLY A 24 5.61 -8.43 28.46
CA GLY A 24 4.32 -9.10 28.30
C GLY A 24 3.67 -8.79 26.96
N VAL A 25 3.64 -7.51 26.57
CA VAL A 25 3.14 -7.08 25.25
C VAL A 25 3.95 -7.70 24.11
N TYR A 26 5.29 -7.66 24.17
CA TYR A 26 6.14 -8.28 23.16
C TYR A 26 5.95 -9.79 23.07
N ALA A 27 5.80 -10.48 24.21
CA ALA A 27 5.54 -11.90 24.27
C ALA A 27 4.20 -12.26 23.63
N SER A 28 3.14 -11.50 23.91
CA SER A 28 1.81 -11.67 23.30
C SER A 28 1.84 -11.44 21.79
N ILE A 29 2.52 -10.39 21.32
CA ILE A 29 2.69 -10.11 19.88
C ILE A 29 3.46 -11.26 19.21
N CYS A 30 4.58 -11.69 19.80
CA CYS A 30 5.38 -12.80 19.27
C CYS A 30 4.58 -14.12 19.21
N ALA A 31 3.79 -14.43 20.23
CA ALA A 31 2.91 -15.60 20.23
C ALA A 31 1.87 -15.52 19.11
N PHE A 32 1.24 -14.36 18.95
CA PHE A 32 0.24 -14.12 17.90
C PHE A 32 0.84 -14.23 16.49
N LEU A 33 2.03 -13.66 16.27
CA LEU A 33 2.72 -13.73 14.98
C LEU A 33 3.17 -15.17 14.67
N LEU A 34 3.60 -15.93 15.68
CA LEU A 34 3.90 -17.35 15.52
C LEU A 34 2.65 -18.14 15.13
N PHE A 35 1.51 -17.88 15.79
CA PHE A 35 0.23 -18.49 15.43
C PHE A 35 -0.16 -18.14 14.00
N SER A 36 -0.08 -16.86 13.62
CA SER A 36 -0.37 -16.36 12.28
C SER A 36 0.51 -17.06 11.23
N MET A 37 1.81 -17.19 11.50
CA MET A 37 2.75 -17.89 10.63
C MET A 37 2.35 -19.35 10.35
N VAL A 38 1.83 -20.06 11.36
CA VAL A 38 1.46 -21.47 11.24
C VAL A 38 0.08 -21.66 10.62
N GLN A 39 -0.90 -20.85 11.03
CA GLN A 39 -2.33 -21.09 10.76
C GLN A 39 -2.89 -20.29 9.59
N PHE A 40 -2.32 -19.13 9.26
CA PHE A 40 -2.83 -18.36 8.14
C PHE A 40 -2.59 -19.09 6.82
N ARG A 41 -3.53 -18.91 5.89
CA ARG A 41 -3.45 -19.55 4.57
C ARG A 41 -2.39 -18.89 3.72
N ASP A 42 -1.84 -19.63 2.78
CA ASP A 42 -0.91 -19.06 1.79
C ASP A 42 -1.66 -18.14 0.83
N GLY A 43 -1.08 -16.96 0.61
CA GLY A 43 -1.51 -16.02 -0.43
C GLY A 43 -0.81 -16.29 -1.77
N PRO A 44 -0.98 -15.40 -2.76
CA PRO A 44 -0.38 -15.57 -4.09
C PRO A 44 1.15 -15.43 -4.11
N PHE A 45 1.76 -14.92 -3.04
CA PHE A 45 3.20 -14.75 -2.94
C PHE A 45 3.85 -15.92 -2.19
N ILE A 46 4.77 -16.60 -2.87
CA ILE A 46 5.53 -17.73 -2.31
C ILE A 46 6.90 -17.30 -1.77
N ARG A 47 7.48 -16.21 -2.31
CA ARG A 47 8.83 -15.74 -1.97
C ARG A 47 8.79 -14.43 -1.18
N PRO A 48 9.64 -14.21 -0.17
CA PRO A 48 10.83 -15.01 0.19
C PRO A 48 10.52 -16.37 0.82
N HIS A 49 9.40 -16.48 1.51
CA HIS A 49 8.82 -17.73 2.00
C HIS A 49 7.33 -17.48 2.31
N PRO A 50 6.41 -18.46 2.20
CA PRO A 50 4.99 -18.21 2.52
C PRO A 50 4.78 -17.77 3.97
N ALA A 51 5.56 -18.33 4.91
CA ALA A 51 5.59 -17.90 6.32
C ALA A 51 5.80 -16.38 6.51
N PHE A 52 6.62 -15.75 5.67
CA PHE A 52 6.82 -14.30 5.74
C PHE A 52 5.54 -13.54 5.45
N TRP A 53 4.81 -13.90 4.39
CA TRP A 53 3.55 -13.24 4.03
C TRP A 53 2.44 -13.48 5.05
N ARG A 54 2.40 -14.67 5.65
CA ARG A 54 1.50 -14.96 6.78
C ARG A 54 1.81 -14.08 8.00
N ILE A 55 3.09 -13.82 8.29
CA ILE A 55 3.50 -12.88 9.34
C ILE A 55 3.09 -11.45 8.95
N VAL A 56 3.31 -11.02 7.71
CA VAL A 56 2.87 -9.69 7.22
C VAL A 56 1.36 -9.51 7.41
N LEU A 57 0.55 -10.52 7.08
CA LEU A 57 -0.89 -10.51 7.34
C LEU A 57 -1.20 -10.41 8.84
N GLY A 58 -0.47 -11.15 9.68
CA GLY A 58 -0.59 -11.09 11.14
C GLY A 58 -0.26 -9.72 11.71
N VAL A 59 0.81 -9.07 11.21
CA VAL A 59 1.16 -7.69 11.59
C VAL A 59 0.04 -6.73 11.19
N ASN A 60 -0.51 -6.86 9.98
CA ASN A 60 -1.63 -6.03 9.57
C ASN A 60 -2.88 -6.24 10.43
N LEU A 61 -3.15 -7.47 10.87
CA LEU A 61 -4.28 -7.75 11.75
C LEU A 61 -4.06 -7.18 13.17
N LEU A 62 -2.84 -7.24 13.70
CA LEU A 62 -2.52 -6.55 14.95
C LEU A 62 -2.71 -5.03 14.82
N TYR A 63 -2.29 -4.47 13.69
CA TYR A 63 -2.49 -3.05 13.40
C TYR A 63 -3.98 -2.71 13.32
N GLU A 64 -4.79 -3.51 12.62
CA GLU A 64 -6.24 -3.37 12.57
C GLU A 64 -6.88 -3.39 13.96
N LEU A 65 -6.51 -4.34 14.81
CA LEU A 65 -7.03 -4.42 16.17
C LEU A 65 -6.66 -3.19 17.01
N ALA A 66 -5.45 -2.66 16.83
CA ALA A 66 -5.03 -1.41 17.47
C ALA A 66 -5.83 -0.20 16.96
N LEU A 67 -6.10 -0.12 15.66
CA LEU A 67 -6.94 0.92 15.07
C LEU A 67 -8.39 0.84 15.57
N VAL A 68 -8.98 -0.37 15.58
CA VAL A 68 -10.32 -0.58 16.14
C VAL A 68 -10.38 -0.12 17.59
N PHE A 69 -9.36 -0.42 18.39
CA PHE A 69 -9.27 0.09 19.75
C PHE A 69 -9.20 1.64 19.79
N LEU A 70 -8.35 2.26 18.96
CA LEU A 70 -8.20 3.72 18.88
C LEU A 70 -9.48 4.42 18.39
N LEU A 71 -10.27 3.77 17.54
CA LEU A 71 -11.55 4.30 17.06
C LEU A 71 -12.52 4.58 18.23
N PHE A 72 -12.44 3.81 19.32
CA PHE A 72 -13.23 4.06 20.53
C PHE A 72 -12.64 5.14 21.44
N GLN A 73 -11.39 5.56 21.25
CA GLN A 73 -10.75 6.60 22.06
C GLN A 73 -11.02 8.01 21.54
N ASP A 74 -11.05 8.98 22.45
CA ASP A 74 -11.04 10.40 22.10
C ASP A 74 -9.64 10.86 21.73
N LEU A 75 -9.53 11.96 20.97
CA LEU A 75 -8.26 12.41 20.42
C LEU A 75 -7.22 12.70 21.52
N ASP A 76 -7.61 13.35 22.61
CA ASP A 76 -6.69 13.70 23.70
C ASP A 76 -6.25 12.46 24.50
N SER A 77 -7.16 11.50 24.69
CA SER A 77 -6.81 10.19 25.24
C SER A 77 -5.82 9.46 24.33
N ALA A 78 -6.06 9.43 23.02
CA ALA A 78 -5.17 8.83 22.05
C ALA A 78 -3.77 9.48 22.08
N ARG A 79 -3.68 10.82 22.10
CA ARG A 79 -2.40 11.54 22.26
C ARG A 79 -1.66 11.14 23.53
N THR A 80 -2.38 11.07 24.65
CA THR A 80 -1.81 10.61 25.92
C THR A 80 -1.31 9.17 25.81
N MET A 81 -2.07 8.30 25.15
CA MET A 81 -1.67 6.91 24.95
C MET A 81 -0.41 6.77 24.08
N MET A 82 -0.24 7.62 23.07
CA MET A 82 0.96 7.63 22.23
C MET A 82 2.24 7.88 23.04
N THR A 83 2.16 8.59 24.18
CA THR A 83 3.30 8.82 25.09
C THR A 83 3.85 7.54 25.74
N TYR A 84 3.05 6.46 25.81
CA TYR A 84 3.51 5.16 26.28
C TYR A 84 4.44 4.46 25.27
N LEU A 85 4.27 4.78 23.98
CA LEU A 85 5.10 4.26 22.89
C LEU A 85 6.37 5.09 22.75
N ASP A 86 6.24 6.42 22.70
CA ASP A 86 7.35 7.36 22.68
C ASP A 86 7.10 8.53 23.66
N PRO A 87 7.91 8.68 24.73
CA PRO A 87 7.77 9.75 25.70
C PRO A 87 7.88 11.17 25.12
N ASN A 88 8.42 11.34 23.91
CA ASN A 88 8.55 12.66 23.25
C ASN A 88 7.28 13.11 22.54
N LEU A 89 6.25 12.25 22.43
CA LEU A 89 4.97 12.60 21.83
C LEU A 89 4.05 13.34 22.82
N GLY A 90 2.91 13.83 22.31
CA GLY A 90 1.93 14.58 23.12
C GLY A 90 2.22 16.08 23.24
N VAL A 91 3.15 16.59 22.44
CA VAL A 91 3.46 18.02 22.33
C VAL A 91 3.07 18.52 20.93
N PRO A 92 2.32 19.64 20.82
CA PRO A 92 2.00 20.24 19.53
C PRO A 92 3.26 20.59 18.74
N LEU A 93 3.27 20.26 17.45
CA LEU A 93 4.36 20.61 16.54
C LEU A 93 4.12 22.00 15.92
N PRO A 94 5.19 22.77 15.63
CA PRO A 94 5.06 24.01 14.89
C PRO A 94 4.54 23.71 13.48
N GLU A 95 3.56 24.50 13.02
CA GLU A 95 3.07 24.42 11.65
C GLU A 95 4.20 24.81 10.68
N LYS A 96 4.40 23.99 9.64
CA LYS A 96 5.38 24.26 8.57
C LYS A 96 4.62 24.39 7.26
N SER A 97 4.79 25.52 6.59
CA SER A 97 4.40 25.73 5.20
C SER A 97 5.66 25.78 4.33
N TYR A 98 5.63 25.15 3.16
CA TYR A 98 6.75 25.17 2.22
C TYR A 98 6.58 26.21 1.10
N ALA A 99 5.45 26.94 1.10
CA ALA A 99 5.11 27.95 0.09
C ALA A 99 5.46 29.40 0.51
N GLU A 100 6.41 29.61 1.42
CA GLU A 100 6.73 30.97 1.94
C GLU A 100 7.37 31.90 0.88
N ASP A 101 8.20 31.36 -0.02
CA ASP A 101 8.75 32.10 -1.17
C ASP A 101 8.90 31.21 -2.41
N CYS A 102 7.99 31.39 -3.37
CA CYS A 102 7.96 30.63 -4.63
C CYS A 102 8.70 31.31 -5.79
N SER A 103 9.47 32.38 -5.53
CA SER A 103 10.21 33.08 -6.58
C SER A 103 11.44 32.30 -7.05
N LEU A 104 11.57 32.13 -8.36
CA LEU A 104 12.72 31.47 -9.00
C LEU A 104 13.90 32.44 -9.14
N THR A 105 14.39 32.94 -8.01
CA THR A 105 15.53 33.88 -7.94
C THR A 105 16.84 33.12 -7.64
N THR A 106 17.98 33.62 -8.13
CA THR A 106 19.29 32.95 -7.96
C THR A 106 19.72 32.74 -6.50
N SER A 107 19.24 33.56 -5.57
CA SER A 107 19.44 33.40 -4.12
C SER A 107 18.63 32.24 -3.52
N ASN A 108 17.46 31.95 -4.09
CA ASN A 108 16.55 30.91 -3.60
C ASN A 108 16.91 29.53 -4.14
N LEU A 109 17.74 29.45 -5.19
CA LEU A 109 18.22 28.18 -5.76
C LEU A 109 18.92 27.27 -4.74
N TRP A 110 19.62 27.83 -3.75
CA TRP A 110 20.29 27.04 -2.70
C TRP A 110 19.31 26.47 -1.66
N ALA A 111 18.23 27.20 -1.34
CA ALA A 111 17.14 26.69 -0.51
C ALA A 111 16.34 25.59 -1.25
N ILE A 112 16.10 25.81 -2.55
CA ILE A 112 15.48 24.83 -3.45
C ILE A 112 16.33 23.54 -3.53
N GLN A 113 17.66 23.63 -3.64
CA GLN A 113 18.57 22.47 -3.68
C GLN A 113 18.45 21.56 -2.43
N ASN A 114 18.34 22.12 -1.22
CA ASN A 114 18.26 21.34 0.01
C ASN A 114 16.87 20.69 0.22
N ALA A 115 15.80 21.35 -0.25
CA ALA A 115 14.44 20.78 -0.24
C ALA A 115 14.29 19.65 -1.29
N ILE A 116 14.93 19.80 -2.45
CA ILE A 116 14.92 18.82 -3.55
C ILE A 116 15.44 17.44 -3.13
N ASP A 117 16.49 17.35 -2.30
CA ASP A 117 17.24 16.09 -2.18
C ASP A 117 16.47 14.97 -1.44
N ILE A 118 15.83 15.24 -0.29
CA ILE A 118 15.18 14.18 0.49
C ILE A 118 13.74 13.91 0.05
N PHE A 119 12.98 14.96 -0.28
CA PHE A 119 11.58 14.82 -0.69
C PHE A 119 11.47 14.24 -2.10
N CYS A 120 12.30 14.68 -3.06
CA CYS A 120 12.30 14.05 -4.39
C CYS A 120 12.72 12.59 -4.35
N LEU A 121 13.69 12.22 -3.50
CA LEU A 121 14.05 10.81 -3.30
C LEU A 121 12.86 10.02 -2.73
N ALA A 122 12.16 10.56 -1.74
CA ALA A 122 11.00 9.92 -1.14
C ALA A 122 9.85 9.76 -2.16
N HIS A 123 9.57 10.78 -2.96
CA HIS A 123 8.59 10.73 -4.06
C HIS A 123 8.99 9.68 -5.10
N ALA A 124 10.21 9.73 -5.63
CA ALA A 124 10.69 8.77 -6.62
C ALA A 124 10.65 7.32 -6.11
N LEU A 125 11.08 7.08 -4.86
CA LEU A 125 11.02 5.75 -4.24
C LEU A 125 9.59 5.29 -3.96
N GLY A 126 8.71 6.20 -3.54
CA GLY A 126 7.29 5.93 -3.32
C GLY A 126 6.61 5.50 -4.61
N TRP A 127 6.81 6.25 -5.70
CA TRP A 127 6.26 5.95 -7.02
C TRP A 127 6.86 4.71 -7.66
N PHE A 128 8.14 4.45 -7.43
CA PHE A 128 8.75 3.17 -7.74
C PHE A 128 8.01 2.02 -7.04
N GLY A 129 7.77 2.12 -5.73
CA GLY A 129 7.02 1.12 -4.96
C GLY A 129 5.59 0.92 -5.48
N LYS A 130 4.85 2.00 -5.73
CA LYS A 130 3.49 1.97 -6.28
C LYS A 130 3.44 1.27 -7.63
N ALA A 131 4.40 1.54 -8.52
CA ALA A 131 4.51 0.88 -9.80
C ALA A 131 4.74 -0.65 -9.66
N LEU A 132 5.48 -1.10 -8.64
CA LEU A 132 5.63 -2.54 -8.36
C LEU A 132 4.33 -3.20 -7.86
N ILE A 133 3.48 -2.44 -7.18
CA ILE A 133 2.20 -2.93 -6.66
C ILE A 133 1.14 -2.97 -7.75
N LEU A 134 0.91 -1.85 -8.45
CA LEU A 134 -0.16 -1.70 -9.44
C LEU A 134 0.17 -2.32 -10.79
N ARG A 135 1.46 -2.29 -11.16
CA ARG A 135 2.00 -2.84 -12.41
C ARG A 135 1.24 -2.39 -13.66
N ASP A 136 0.76 -1.16 -13.64
CA ASP A 136 0.07 -0.51 -14.75
C ASP A 136 0.50 0.95 -14.81
N TYR A 137 1.04 1.35 -15.96
CA TYR A 137 1.61 2.68 -16.17
C TYR A 137 0.55 3.78 -16.04
N TRP A 138 -0.64 3.57 -16.61
CA TRP A 138 -1.70 4.56 -16.64
C TRP A 138 -2.34 4.75 -15.28
N PHE A 139 -2.55 3.67 -14.52
CA PHE A 139 -3.09 3.77 -13.16
C PHE A 139 -2.14 4.52 -12.23
N CYS A 140 -0.83 4.31 -12.38
CA CYS A 140 0.16 5.09 -11.63
C CYS A 140 0.09 6.59 -11.97
N TRP A 141 -0.02 6.95 -13.24
CA TRP A 141 -0.19 8.35 -13.64
C TRP A 141 -1.49 8.99 -13.12
N ILE A 142 -2.60 8.25 -13.20
CA ILE A 142 -3.89 8.72 -12.69
C ILE A 142 -3.77 9.00 -11.18
N LEU A 143 -3.17 8.08 -10.42
CA LEU A 143 -2.94 8.30 -8.99
C LEU A 143 -1.99 9.45 -8.72
N SER A 144 -0.95 9.64 -9.54
CA SER A 144 0.03 10.71 -9.34
C SER A 144 -0.63 12.06 -9.44
N ILE A 145 -1.39 12.29 -10.52
CA ILE A 145 -2.13 13.54 -10.70
C ILE A 145 -3.25 13.68 -9.66
N ALA A 146 -3.92 12.58 -9.30
CA ALA A 146 -4.99 12.63 -8.29
C ALA A 146 -4.47 12.96 -6.88
N PHE A 147 -3.26 12.52 -6.53
CA PHE A 147 -2.63 12.84 -5.26
C PHE A 147 -2.29 14.32 -5.16
N GLU A 148 -1.63 14.91 -6.18
CA GLU A 148 -1.39 16.36 -6.20
C GLU A 148 -2.67 17.18 -6.12
N PHE A 149 -3.71 16.74 -6.85
CA PHE A 149 -5.00 17.41 -6.80
C PHE A 149 -5.63 17.34 -5.40
N ALA A 150 -5.42 16.23 -4.68
CA ALA A 150 -5.85 16.10 -3.30
C ALA A 150 -5.06 17.04 -2.37
N GLU A 151 -3.75 17.18 -2.55
CA GLU A 151 -2.93 18.12 -1.76
C GLU A 151 -3.35 19.56 -1.97
N TYR A 152 -3.50 20.01 -3.23
CA TYR A 152 -4.06 21.32 -3.55
C TYR A 152 -5.45 21.53 -2.95
N SER A 153 -6.28 20.48 -2.95
CA SER A 153 -7.63 20.55 -2.40
C SER A 153 -7.63 20.67 -0.87
N LEU A 154 -6.62 20.16 -0.19
CA LEU A 154 -6.58 20.00 1.26
C LEU A 154 -5.57 20.93 1.96
N GLN A 155 -4.80 21.73 1.22
CA GLN A 155 -3.86 22.72 1.77
C GLN A 155 -4.48 23.74 2.74
N HIS A 156 -5.78 24.03 2.60
CA HIS A 156 -6.51 24.89 3.53
C HIS A 156 -6.78 24.22 4.89
N GLN A 157 -6.71 22.90 4.97
CA GLN A 157 -6.82 22.14 6.23
C GLN A 157 -5.46 21.81 6.80
N LEU A 158 -4.49 21.46 5.95
CA LEU A 158 -3.15 21.06 6.34
C LEU A 158 -2.12 21.98 5.68
N PRO A 159 -1.51 22.92 6.44
CA PRO A 159 -0.49 23.85 5.91
C PRO A 159 0.72 23.14 5.29
N ASN A 160 0.98 21.89 5.69
CA ASN A 160 2.03 21.05 5.11
C ASN A 160 1.84 20.76 3.62
N PHE A 161 0.61 20.83 3.09
CA PHE A 161 0.33 20.65 1.65
C PHE A 161 0.44 21.95 0.85
N ALA A 162 0.71 23.08 1.51
CA ALA A 162 0.95 24.33 0.82
C ALA A 162 2.40 24.35 0.32
N GLU A 163 2.58 23.99 -0.95
CA GLU A 163 3.84 24.00 -1.67
C GLU A 163 3.75 24.88 -2.93
N CYS A 164 4.90 25.15 -3.55
CA CYS A 164 4.93 26.01 -4.73
C CYS A 164 4.34 25.31 -5.95
N TRP A 165 3.77 26.08 -6.90
CA TRP A 165 3.13 25.48 -8.09
C TRP A 165 4.09 24.64 -8.94
N TRP A 166 5.36 25.04 -9.00
CA TRP A 166 6.39 24.33 -9.74
C TRP A 166 6.87 23.09 -8.98
N ASP A 167 6.70 23.05 -7.66
CA ASP A 167 7.01 21.88 -6.83
C ASP A 167 6.04 20.75 -7.16
N HIS A 168 4.75 20.99 -6.97
CA HIS A 168 3.67 20.07 -7.33
C HIS A 168 3.76 19.53 -8.77
N TRP A 169 3.74 20.42 -9.77
CA TRP A 169 3.56 19.98 -11.16
C TRP A 169 4.88 19.61 -11.85
N VAL A 170 5.96 20.34 -11.59
CA VAL A 170 7.22 20.10 -12.31
C VAL A 170 8.09 19.12 -11.53
N LEU A 171 8.37 19.40 -10.26
CA LEU A 171 9.25 18.55 -9.47
C LEU A 171 8.57 17.21 -9.15
N ASP A 172 7.40 17.22 -8.55
CA ASP A 172 6.75 15.99 -8.11
C ASP A 172 6.17 15.23 -9.29
N VAL A 173 5.16 15.73 -10.00
CA VAL A 173 4.52 14.97 -11.09
C VAL A 173 5.48 14.61 -12.23
N LEU A 174 6.13 15.61 -12.82
CA LEU A 174 6.86 15.42 -14.08
C LEU A 174 8.26 14.83 -13.88
N LEU A 175 8.92 15.06 -12.75
CA LEU A 175 10.26 14.57 -12.50
C LEU A 175 10.27 13.37 -11.54
N CYS A 176 9.98 13.57 -10.25
CA CYS A 176 10.18 12.55 -9.23
C CYS A 176 9.20 11.39 -9.38
N ASN A 177 7.90 11.68 -9.55
CA ASN A 177 6.84 10.69 -9.72
C ASN A 177 7.01 9.94 -11.04
N TRP A 178 7.19 10.65 -12.15
CA TRP A 178 7.45 10.04 -13.45
C TRP A 178 8.70 9.14 -13.44
N LEU A 179 9.81 9.59 -12.85
CA LEU A 179 11.04 8.80 -12.74
C LEU A 179 10.79 7.51 -11.96
N GLY A 180 10.10 7.60 -10.82
CA GLY A 180 9.72 6.44 -10.01
C GLY A 180 8.86 5.46 -10.78
N ILE A 181 7.82 5.94 -11.46
CA ILE A 181 6.93 5.13 -12.31
C ILE A 181 7.73 4.46 -13.44
N TYR A 182 8.55 5.23 -14.16
CA TYR A 182 9.35 4.72 -15.27
C TYR A 182 10.30 3.60 -14.82
N VAL A 183 11.07 3.82 -13.76
CA VAL A 183 12.01 2.82 -13.21
C VAL A 183 11.26 1.60 -12.66
N GLY A 184 10.12 1.81 -12.01
CA GLY A 184 9.27 0.74 -11.49
C GLY A 184 8.73 -0.15 -12.60
N MET A 185 8.14 0.44 -13.64
CA MET A 185 7.61 -0.30 -14.79
C MET A 185 8.72 -1.03 -15.56
N ARG A 186 9.89 -0.41 -15.74
CA ARG A 186 11.07 -1.07 -16.33
C ARG A 186 11.56 -2.24 -15.48
N THR A 187 11.45 -2.12 -14.15
CA THR A 187 11.80 -3.21 -13.23
C THR A 187 10.85 -4.38 -13.37
N CYS A 188 9.53 -4.13 -13.44
CA CYS A 188 8.53 -5.17 -13.73
C CYS A 188 8.84 -5.87 -15.06
N ALA A 189 9.04 -5.13 -16.15
CA ALA A 189 9.34 -5.68 -17.47
C ALA A 189 10.65 -6.48 -17.50
N TYR A 190 11.71 -5.98 -16.84
CA TYR A 190 12.99 -6.70 -16.76
C TYR A 190 12.83 -8.05 -16.04
N PHE A 191 12.07 -8.09 -14.94
CA PHE A 191 11.86 -9.33 -14.21
C PHE A 191 10.86 -10.27 -14.88
N GLU A 192 9.90 -9.77 -15.65
CA GLU A 192 9.01 -10.56 -16.50
C GLU A 192 9.79 -11.31 -17.58
N VAL A 193 10.59 -10.60 -18.38
CA VAL A 193 11.44 -11.21 -19.43
C VAL A 193 12.43 -12.21 -18.82
N LYS A 194 13.01 -11.87 -17.68
CA LYS A 194 13.92 -12.76 -16.97
C LYS A 194 13.23 -14.00 -16.41
N TRP A 195 11.99 -13.89 -15.96
CA TRP A 195 11.23 -15.05 -15.50
C TRP A 195 10.93 -16.00 -16.65
N VAL A 196 10.48 -15.47 -17.79
CA VAL A 196 10.27 -16.27 -19.02
C VAL A 196 11.56 -16.98 -19.42
N LEU A 197 12.70 -16.29 -19.36
CA LEU A 197 14.00 -16.87 -19.66
C LEU A 197 14.46 -17.90 -18.62
N ASP A 198 14.34 -17.62 -17.32
CA ASP A 198 14.73 -18.52 -16.22
C ASP A 198 13.82 -19.78 -16.20
N VAL A 199 12.54 -19.66 -16.55
CA VAL A 199 11.59 -20.79 -16.62
C VAL A 199 11.77 -21.61 -17.90
N LEU A 200 11.87 -20.97 -19.06
CA LEU A 200 11.99 -21.69 -20.34
C LEU A 200 13.40 -22.24 -20.58
N LEU A 201 14.46 -21.52 -20.20
CA LEU A 201 15.83 -21.99 -20.39
C LEU A 201 16.36 -22.72 -19.17
N CYS A 202 16.30 -22.13 -17.97
CA CYS A 202 16.97 -22.72 -16.81
C CYS A 202 16.15 -23.84 -16.13
N ASN A 203 14.81 -23.75 -16.05
CA ASN A 203 14.02 -24.83 -15.45
C ASN A 203 13.83 -26.02 -16.39
N TRP A 204 13.61 -25.84 -17.70
CA TRP A 204 13.51 -26.98 -18.63
C TRP A 204 14.84 -27.68 -18.86
N LEU A 205 15.92 -26.92 -19.09
CA LEU A 205 17.26 -27.50 -19.20
C LEU A 205 17.73 -28.09 -17.85
N GLY A 206 17.40 -27.43 -16.74
CA GLY A 206 17.71 -27.88 -15.38
C GLY A 206 16.93 -29.12 -14.94
N ILE A 207 15.66 -29.25 -15.35
CA ILE A 207 14.86 -30.48 -15.14
C ILE A 207 15.38 -31.60 -16.04
N TYR A 208 15.71 -31.33 -17.30
CA TYR A 208 16.26 -32.33 -18.21
C TYR A 208 17.61 -32.88 -17.72
N VAL A 209 18.54 -31.97 -17.40
CA VAL A 209 19.86 -32.34 -16.84
C VAL A 209 19.69 -32.95 -15.45
N GLY A 210 18.85 -32.39 -14.59
CA GLY A 210 18.56 -32.90 -13.24
C GLY A 210 17.97 -34.30 -13.26
N MET A 211 17.02 -34.60 -14.16
CA MET A 211 16.46 -35.94 -14.36
C MET A 211 17.53 -36.92 -14.86
N ARG A 212 18.40 -36.51 -15.79
CA ARG A 212 19.53 -37.32 -16.26
C ARG A 212 20.58 -37.57 -15.18
N THR A 213 20.83 -36.59 -14.32
CA THR A 213 21.76 -36.71 -13.20
C THR A 213 21.19 -37.55 -12.05
N CYS A 214 19.90 -37.41 -11.73
CA CYS A 214 19.20 -38.26 -10.74
C CYS A 214 19.11 -39.71 -11.22
N ALA A 215 18.89 -39.95 -12.51
CA ALA A 215 18.94 -41.29 -13.11
C ALA A 215 20.35 -41.89 -13.13
N TYR A 216 21.40 -41.05 -13.16
CA TYR A 216 22.80 -41.50 -13.15
C TYR A 216 23.35 -41.79 -11.74
N PHE A 217 22.80 -41.16 -10.69
CA PHE A 217 23.34 -41.25 -9.33
C PHE A 217 22.46 -41.98 -8.30
N GLU A 218 21.21 -42.35 -8.58
CA GLU A 218 20.28 -43.00 -7.61
C GLU A 218 20.31 -42.41 -6.17
N VAL A 219 20.53 -41.09 -6.00
CA VAL A 219 20.82 -40.52 -4.66
C VAL A 219 19.95 -39.31 -4.28
N LYS A 220 19.63 -39.34 -2.99
CA LYS A 220 18.73 -38.58 -2.10
C LYS A 220 18.93 -37.05 -2.01
N ARG A 221 17.95 -36.47 -1.30
CA ARG A 221 17.53 -35.08 -1.04
C ARG A 221 18.57 -33.95 -0.94
N PHE A 222 18.03 -32.77 -1.28
CA PHE A 222 18.54 -31.40 -1.23
C PHE A 222 19.36 -31.01 0.01
N THR A 223 20.48 -30.30 -0.21
CA THR A 223 21.29 -29.66 0.83
C THR A 223 21.08 -28.14 0.86
N TRP A 224 20.81 -27.58 2.05
CA TRP A 224 20.69 -26.14 2.25
C TRP A 224 22.07 -25.47 2.29
N ARG A 225 22.33 -24.51 1.39
CA ARG A 225 23.57 -23.69 1.40
C ARG A 225 23.38 -22.38 2.18
N SER A 226 24.13 -22.24 3.28
CA SER A 226 24.20 -21.05 4.15
C SER A 226 24.61 -19.78 3.39
N ILE A 227 24.11 -18.61 3.80
CA ILE A 227 24.42 -17.29 3.21
C ILE A 227 25.93 -16.96 3.29
N HIS A 228 26.62 -17.53 4.29
CA HIS A 228 28.06 -17.37 4.50
C HIS A 228 28.89 -18.04 3.39
N SER A 229 28.33 -18.99 2.64
CA SER A 229 29.01 -19.69 1.54
C SER A 229 29.06 -18.92 0.22
N THR A 230 28.42 -17.74 0.13
CA THR A 230 28.40 -16.92 -1.10
C THR A 230 29.46 -15.81 -1.03
N PRO A 231 30.57 -15.88 -1.79
CA PRO A 231 31.57 -14.82 -1.78
C PRO A 231 31.10 -13.58 -2.54
N GLY A 232 31.33 -12.40 -1.94
CA GLY A 232 31.06 -11.09 -2.54
C GLY A 232 29.73 -10.44 -2.13
N VAL A 233 29.81 -9.17 -1.70
CA VAL A 233 28.66 -8.35 -1.26
C VAL A 233 27.59 -8.26 -2.36
N ARG A 234 27.99 -7.97 -3.60
CA ARG A 234 27.08 -7.88 -4.76
C ARG A 234 26.28 -9.17 -5.00
N ARG A 235 26.89 -10.34 -4.80
CA ARG A 235 26.23 -11.65 -4.98
C ARG A 235 25.29 -11.97 -3.82
N LYS A 236 25.65 -11.59 -2.59
CA LYS A 236 24.77 -11.67 -1.41
C LYS A 236 23.54 -10.77 -1.57
N THR A 237 23.72 -9.50 -1.92
CA THR A 237 22.63 -8.55 -2.16
C THR A 237 21.71 -9.01 -3.28
N LYS A 238 22.27 -9.49 -4.41
CA LYS A 238 21.47 -10.05 -5.51
C LYS A 238 20.64 -11.26 -5.09
N ARG A 239 21.16 -12.11 -4.19
CA ARG A 239 20.43 -13.28 -3.66
C ARG A 239 19.28 -12.86 -2.76
N VAL A 240 19.51 -11.91 -1.84
CA VAL A 240 18.49 -11.35 -0.96
C VAL A 240 17.39 -10.67 -1.78
N LEU A 241 17.75 -9.79 -2.73
CA LEU A 241 16.78 -9.14 -3.61
C LEU A 241 15.93 -10.15 -4.39
N LYS A 242 16.53 -11.22 -4.93
CA LYS A 242 15.81 -12.32 -5.60
C LYS A 242 14.86 -13.11 -4.69
N GLN A 243 15.04 -13.04 -3.37
CA GLN A 243 14.11 -13.66 -2.42
C GLN A 243 12.87 -12.78 -2.21
N PHE A 244 12.97 -11.46 -2.34
CA PHE A 244 11.81 -10.56 -2.19
C PHE A 244 11.05 -10.31 -3.51
N THR A 245 11.46 -10.93 -4.62
CA THR A 245 10.75 -10.80 -5.90
C THR A 245 9.52 -11.72 -5.97
N PRO A 246 8.34 -11.23 -6.41
CA PRO A 246 7.16 -12.02 -6.73
C PRO A 246 7.45 -13.27 -7.57
N HIS A 247 6.59 -14.30 -7.45
CA HIS A 247 6.66 -15.49 -8.31
C HIS A 247 6.37 -15.16 -9.77
N ASP A 248 5.55 -14.15 -10.03
CA ASP A 248 5.14 -13.72 -11.36
C ASP A 248 5.19 -12.18 -11.42
N TRP A 249 5.80 -11.66 -12.48
CA TRP A 249 6.02 -10.24 -12.75
C TRP A 249 5.16 -9.70 -13.88
N THR A 250 4.23 -10.50 -14.40
CA THR A 250 3.27 -10.08 -15.43
C THR A 250 2.63 -8.74 -15.11
N GLU A 251 2.54 -7.92 -16.16
CA GLU A 251 1.77 -6.68 -16.19
C GLU A 251 0.30 -6.97 -15.86
N PHE A 252 -0.37 -6.04 -15.17
CA PHE A 252 -1.77 -6.20 -14.81
C PHE A 252 -2.64 -5.50 -15.84
N HIS A 253 -3.39 -6.26 -16.64
CA HIS A 253 -4.40 -5.71 -17.52
C HIS A 253 -5.73 -5.65 -16.79
N TRP A 254 -6.01 -4.51 -16.16
CA TRP A 254 -7.15 -4.35 -15.24
C TRP A 254 -8.52 -4.35 -15.92
N GLU A 255 -8.59 -4.25 -17.26
CA GLU A 255 -9.83 -4.13 -18.03
C GLU A 255 -10.87 -3.20 -17.37
N GLY A 256 -10.44 -2.08 -16.79
CA GLY A 256 -11.23 -1.28 -15.85
C GLY A 256 -12.52 -0.67 -16.43
N THR A 257 -12.80 -0.87 -17.71
CA THR A 257 -14.02 -0.39 -18.35
C THR A 257 -14.74 -1.47 -19.17
N SER A 258 -14.40 -2.75 -18.98
CA SER A 258 -15.07 -3.88 -19.66
C SER A 258 -16.48 -4.13 -19.11
N SER A 259 -16.65 -4.02 -17.80
CA SER A 259 -17.94 -4.15 -17.11
C SER A 259 -18.13 -3.04 -16.06
N PHE A 260 -19.38 -2.80 -15.65
CA PHE A 260 -19.68 -1.86 -14.57
C PHE A 260 -19.03 -2.28 -13.24
N ALA A 261 -18.99 -3.59 -12.97
CA ALA A 261 -18.34 -4.13 -11.78
C ALA A 261 -16.81 -3.88 -11.81
N SER A 262 -16.17 -4.11 -12.95
CA SER A 262 -14.74 -3.83 -13.15
C SER A 262 -14.43 -2.34 -12.98
N TYR A 263 -15.30 -1.47 -13.49
CA TYR A 263 -15.19 -0.02 -13.30
C TYR A 263 -15.28 0.38 -11.83
N CYS A 264 -16.30 -0.11 -11.11
CA CYS A 264 -16.45 0.16 -9.68
C CYS A 264 -15.27 -0.38 -8.87
N ALA A 265 -14.76 -1.56 -9.21
CA ALA A 265 -13.62 -2.17 -8.52
C ALA A 265 -12.32 -1.39 -8.74
N VAL A 266 -12.04 -0.94 -9.97
CA VAL A 266 -10.89 -0.09 -10.27
C VAL A 266 -11.02 1.26 -9.57
N PHE A 267 -12.20 1.90 -9.61
CA PHE A 267 -12.42 3.14 -8.88
C PHE A 267 -12.17 2.96 -7.37
N LEU A 268 -12.69 1.89 -6.77
CA LEU A 268 -12.49 1.59 -5.37
C LEU A 268 -11.01 1.32 -5.05
N LEU A 269 -10.28 0.62 -5.93
CA LEU A 269 -8.85 0.41 -5.81
C LEU A 269 -8.09 1.75 -5.77
N LEU A 270 -8.33 2.63 -6.76
CA LEU A 270 -7.65 3.93 -6.84
C LEU A 270 -8.01 4.82 -5.64
N ALA A 271 -9.28 4.85 -5.24
CA ALA A 271 -9.74 5.59 -4.06
C ALA A 271 -9.10 5.06 -2.77
N THR A 272 -8.94 3.74 -2.63
CA THR A 272 -8.28 3.13 -1.46
C THR A 272 -6.79 3.48 -1.43
N PHE A 273 -6.11 3.50 -2.57
CA PHE A 273 -4.72 3.97 -2.65
C PHE A 273 -4.58 5.42 -2.23
N LEU A 274 -5.42 6.29 -2.79
CA LEU A 274 -5.42 7.72 -2.45
C LEU A 274 -5.69 7.94 -0.95
N ALA A 275 -6.67 7.23 -0.38
CA ALA A 275 -6.93 7.25 1.05
C ALA A 275 -5.74 6.74 1.87
N ALA A 276 -5.14 5.62 1.46
CA ALA A 276 -3.97 5.06 2.14
C ALA A 276 -2.80 6.05 2.17
N GLU A 277 -2.67 6.93 1.19
CA GLU A 277 -1.63 7.95 1.12
C GLU A 277 -1.97 9.22 1.91
N LEU A 278 -3.23 9.66 1.90
CA LEU A 278 -3.68 10.84 2.65
C LEU A 278 -3.78 10.59 4.16
N ASN A 279 -4.21 9.39 4.57
CA ASN A 279 -4.37 9.01 5.97
C ASN A 279 -3.17 9.35 6.88
N PRO A 280 -1.91 9.02 6.54
CA PRO A 280 -0.77 9.34 7.39
C PRO A 280 -0.56 10.84 7.59
N PHE A 281 -0.92 11.69 6.60
CA PHE A 281 -0.83 13.15 6.75
C PHE A 281 -1.82 13.69 7.78
N TYR A 282 -3.04 13.15 7.82
CA TYR A 282 -4.00 13.51 8.87
C TYR A 282 -3.62 12.92 10.21
N LEU A 283 -3.28 11.63 10.26
CA LEU A 283 -2.93 10.96 11.52
C LEU A 283 -1.72 11.62 12.18
N LYS A 284 -0.67 11.98 11.43
CA LYS A 284 0.48 12.69 11.98
C LYS A 284 0.08 14.06 12.54
N SER A 285 -0.78 14.80 11.85
CA SER A 285 -1.19 16.15 12.28
C SER A 285 -2.10 16.10 13.51
N LEU A 286 -3.04 15.15 13.54
CA LEU A 286 -3.94 14.93 14.68
C LEU A 286 -3.18 14.46 15.93
N LEU A 287 -2.25 13.52 15.78
CA LEU A 287 -1.49 12.92 16.89
C LEU A 287 -0.17 13.65 17.21
N TRP A 288 0.11 14.78 16.55
CA TRP A 288 1.33 15.57 16.70
C TRP A 288 2.62 14.76 16.51
N MET A 289 2.69 14.01 15.42
CA MET A 289 3.89 13.27 15.01
C MET A 289 4.60 13.98 13.85
N GLU A 290 5.93 14.00 13.90
CA GLU A 290 6.73 14.49 12.78
C GLU A 290 6.68 13.52 11.58
N PRO A 291 6.84 14.00 10.34
CA PRO A 291 6.88 13.12 9.16
C PRO A 291 7.99 12.06 9.20
N SER A 292 9.13 12.39 9.83
CA SER A 292 10.29 11.52 10.05
C SER A 292 10.08 10.50 11.18
N HIS A 293 8.97 10.56 11.91
CA HIS A 293 8.76 9.73 13.08
C HIS A 293 8.68 8.24 12.69
N PRO A 294 9.34 7.32 13.42
CA PRO A 294 9.39 5.90 13.06
C PRO A 294 8.02 5.23 12.88
N ILE A 295 7.00 5.67 13.63
CA ILE A 295 5.62 5.15 13.48
C ILE A 295 5.06 5.46 12.08
N ILE A 296 5.29 6.65 11.55
CA ILE A 296 4.83 7.03 10.20
C ILE A 296 5.58 6.23 9.14
N ILE A 297 6.91 6.13 9.26
CA ILE A 297 7.76 5.39 8.31
C ILE A 297 7.40 3.89 8.32
N SER A 298 7.25 3.30 9.50
CA SER A 298 6.87 1.89 9.66
C SER A 298 5.47 1.61 9.13
N ARG A 299 4.51 2.53 9.31
CA ARG A 299 3.17 2.43 8.72
C ARG A 299 3.25 2.46 7.19
N LEU A 300 4.02 3.38 6.60
CA LEU A 300 4.21 3.45 5.15
C LEU A 300 4.82 2.16 4.59
N ALA A 301 5.88 1.66 5.23
CA ALA A 301 6.52 0.39 4.85
C ALA A 301 5.57 -0.81 5.04
N GLY A 302 4.79 -0.82 6.13
CA GLY A 302 3.81 -1.85 6.42
C GLY A 302 2.68 -1.91 5.39
N VAL A 303 2.10 -0.76 5.04
CA VAL A 303 1.08 -0.66 3.99
C VAL A 303 1.65 -1.08 2.64
N PHE A 304 2.87 -0.65 2.28
CA PHE A 304 3.54 -1.11 1.06
C PHE A 304 3.67 -2.64 1.01
N LEU A 305 4.14 -3.28 2.09
CA LEU A 305 4.28 -4.73 2.17
C LEU A 305 2.93 -5.46 2.11
N CYS A 306 1.88 -4.90 2.70
CA CYS A 306 0.54 -5.48 2.66
C CYS A 306 -0.13 -5.30 1.28
N ALA A 307 0.15 -4.18 0.60
CA ALA A 307 -0.42 -3.85 -0.70
C ALA A 307 0.07 -4.77 -1.82
N LEU A 308 1.31 -5.25 -1.76
CA LEU A 308 1.89 -6.18 -2.74
C LEU A 308 1.02 -7.44 -2.97
N PRO A 309 0.73 -8.28 -1.95
CA PRO A 309 -0.17 -9.42 -2.10
C PRO A 309 -1.64 -9.00 -2.26
N ALA A 310 -2.09 -7.94 -1.59
CA ALA A 310 -3.47 -7.47 -1.64
C ALA A 310 -3.92 -7.11 -3.08
N VAL A 311 -3.13 -6.30 -3.80
CA VAL A 311 -3.47 -5.89 -5.16
C VAL A 311 -3.41 -7.06 -6.12
N ARG A 312 -2.47 -8.01 -5.93
CA ARG A 312 -2.45 -9.25 -6.71
C ARG A 312 -3.67 -10.13 -6.46
N GLU A 313 -4.11 -10.27 -5.21
CA GLU A 313 -5.34 -11.00 -4.86
C GLU A 313 -6.57 -10.35 -5.50
N LEU A 314 -6.66 -9.01 -5.45
CA LEU A 314 -7.75 -8.27 -6.08
C LEU A 314 -7.75 -8.45 -7.60
N TYR A 315 -6.58 -8.35 -8.24
CA TYR A 315 -6.44 -8.58 -9.68
C TYR A 315 -6.92 -9.98 -10.08
N GLN A 316 -6.53 -11.01 -9.32
CA GLN A 316 -6.98 -12.39 -9.57
C GLN A 316 -8.48 -12.55 -9.37
N TYR A 317 -9.05 -11.93 -8.33
CA TYR A 317 -10.48 -11.94 -8.05
C TYR A 317 -11.31 -11.31 -9.19
N LEU A 318 -10.84 -10.21 -9.77
CA LEU A 318 -11.57 -9.49 -10.83
C LEU A 318 -11.44 -10.17 -12.21
N ASN A 319 -10.26 -10.66 -12.56
CA ASN A 319 -9.97 -11.16 -13.91
C ASN A 319 -10.03 -12.69 -14.06
N HIS A 320 -9.95 -13.43 -12.96
CA HIS A 320 -9.97 -14.90 -12.96
C HIS A 320 -10.98 -15.46 -11.95
N PRO A 321 -12.29 -15.15 -12.10
CA PRO A 321 -13.33 -15.56 -11.15
C PRO A 321 -13.44 -17.08 -11.00
N GLU A 322 -13.00 -17.86 -11.98
CA GLU A 322 -12.94 -19.32 -11.94
C GLU A 322 -11.88 -19.87 -10.97
N ARG A 323 -10.83 -19.09 -10.68
CA ARG A 323 -9.76 -19.46 -9.73
C ARG A 323 -9.92 -18.77 -8.38
N ALA A 324 -10.45 -17.54 -8.38
CA ALA A 324 -10.59 -16.71 -7.18
C ALA A 324 -12.06 -16.32 -6.98
N VAL A 325 -12.84 -17.21 -6.38
CA VAL A 325 -14.28 -16.98 -6.12
C VAL A 325 -14.52 -15.94 -5.02
N ARG A 326 -13.54 -15.73 -4.13
CA ARG A 326 -13.62 -14.77 -3.02
C ARG A 326 -12.41 -13.86 -3.05
N MET A 327 -12.62 -12.61 -2.62
CA MET A 327 -11.53 -11.67 -2.41
C MET A 327 -10.57 -12.23 -1.35
N GLY A 328 -9.27 -12.11 -1.61
CA GLY A 328 -8.24 -12.66 -0.73
C GLY A 328 -8.15 -11.93 0.61
N GLN A 329 -7.52 -12.60 1.57
CA GLN A 329 -7.41 -12.13 2.95
C GLN A 329 -6.54 -10.88 3.10
N HIS A 330 -5.48 -10.73 2.28
CA HIS A 330 -4.66 -9.52 2.30
C HIS A 330 -5.43 -8.33 1.73
N ALA A 331 -6.14 -8.54 0.62
CA ALA A 331 -6.98 -7.51 0.01
C ALA A 331 -8.08 -7.02 0.95
N TRP A 332 -8.81 -7.95 1.57
CA TRP A 332 -9.90 -7.62 2.48
C TRP A 332 -9.41 -6.89 3.73
N LEU A 333 -8.36 -7.41 4.37
CA LEU A 333 -7.83 -6.82 5.59
C LEU A 333 -7.21 -5.44 5.35
N LEU A 334 -6.43 -5.28 4.27
CA LEU A 334 -5.87 -3.96 3.94
C LEU A 334 -6.98 -2.93 3.66
N PHE A 335 -8.02 -3.32 2.91
CA PHE A 335 -9.16 -2.44 2.68
C PHE A 335 -9.84 -2.03 3.99
N ALA A 336 -10.07 -2.98 4.90
CA ALA A 336 -10.62 -2.70 6.23
C ALA A 336 -9.72 -1.73 7.02
N THR A 337 -8.40 -1.93 7.01
CA THR A 337 -7.43 -1.08 7.69
C THR A 337 -7.43 0.36 7.20
N ILE A 338 -7.40 0.58 5.88
CA ILE A 338 -7.46 1.93 5.33
C ILE A 338 -8.81 2.60 5.65
N LEU A 339 -9.90 1.82 5.65
CA LEU A 339 -11.22 2.32 6.02
C LEU A 339 -11.31 2.67 7.52
N THR A 340 -10.76 1.85 8.41
CA THR A 340 -10.73 2.11 9.85
C THR A 340 -9.90 3.35 10.16
N GLU A 341 -8.75 3.53 9.52
CA GLU A 341 -7.96 4.78 9.61
C GLU A 341 -8.78 6.00 9.17
N LEU A 342 -9.48 5.91 8.03
CA LEU A 342 -10.34 7.00 7.55
C LEU A 342 -11.44 7.35 8.56
N LEU A 343 -12.06 6.34 9.19
CA LEU A 343 -13.09 6.55 10.21
C LEU A 343 -12.54 7.25 11.46
N ILE A 344 -11.34 6.87 11.89
CA ILE A 344 -10.62 7.52 13.00
C ILE A 344 -10.35 8.99 12.66
N ILE A 345 -9.81 9.26 11.46
CA ILE A 345 -9.52 10.61 10.99
C ILE A 345 -10.81 11.43 10.96
N PHE A 346 -11.89 10.90 10.38
CA PHE A 346 -13.18 11.60 10.32
C PHE A 346 -13.76 11.90 11.70
N LYS A 347 -13.62 10.98 12.66
CA LYS A 347 -14.03 11.17 14.05
C LYS A 347 -13.23 12.30 14.70
N TRP A 348 -11.90 12.21 14.65
CA TRP A 348 -11.01 13.13 15.36
C TRP A 348 -10.86 14.50 14.69
N SER A 349 -11.17 14.62 13.39
CA SER A 349 -11.08 15.89 12.66
C SER A 349 -12.25 16.86 12.95
N ARG A 350 -13.28 16.42 13.68
CA ARG A 350 -14.45 17.26 13.99
C ARG A 350 -14.04 18.47 14.82
N GLY A 351 -14.24 19.67 14.27
CA GLY A 351 -13.89 20.93 14.93
C GLY A 351 -12.41 21.29 14.91
N MET A 352 -11.55 20.48 14.25
CA MET A 352 -10.11 20.75 14.13
C MET A 352 -9.77 21.69 12.97
N PHE A 353 -10.56 21.65 11.89
CA PHE A 353 -10.34 22.44 10.68
C PHE A 353 -11.51 23.41 10.47
N PRO A 354 -11.46 24.63 11.02
CA PRO A 354 -12.57 25.58 10.96
C PRO A 354 -12.72 26.24 9.58
N GLU A 355 -11.65 26.25 8.78
CA GLU A 355 -11.63 26.87 7.45
C GLU A 355 -12.60 26.16 6.49
N PRO A 356 -13.53 26.89 5.84
CA PRO A 356 -14.46 26.30 4.91
C PRO A 356 -13.73 25.88 3.62
N PHE A 357 -14.16 24.75 3.06
CA PHE A 357 -13.67 24.32 1.74
C PHE A 357 -13.85 25.44 0.69
N PRO A 358 -12.77 25.88 0.01
CA PRO A 358 -12.84 26.93 -1.00
C PRO A 358 -13.80 26.59 -2.14
N THR A 359 -14.47 27.61 -2.67
CA THR A 359 -15.53 27.45 -3.68
C THR A 359 -15.01 26.84 -4.99
N HIS A 360 -13.81 27.23 -5.42
CA HIS A 360 -13.18 26.68 -6.63
C HIS A 360 -12.87 25.18 -6.49
N ILE A 361 -12.43 24.74 -5.30
CA ILE A 361 -12.21 23.32 -4.98
C ILE A 361 -13.54 22.57 -4.99
N LYS A 362 -14.58 23.09 -4.34
CA LYS A 362 -15.93 22.48 -4.37
C LYS A 362 -16.44 22.30 -5.80
N PHE A 363 -16.26 23.31 -6.65
CA PHE A 363 -16.67 23.24 -8.04
C PHE A 363 -15.88 22.16 -8.81
N ALA A 364 -14.55 22.14 -8.66
CA ALA A 364 -13.70 21.16 -9.31
C ALA A 364 -14.05 19.71 -8.92
N TRP A 365 -14.26 19.43 -7.63
CA TRP A 365 -14.73 18.11 -7.16
C TRP A 365 -16.14 17.77 -7.62
N SER A 366 -17.04 18.76 -7.74
CA SER A 366 -18.39 18.55 -8.25
C SER A 366 -18.37 18.16 -9.72
N VAL A 367 -17.54 18.83 -10.53
CA VAL A 367 -17.33 18.50 -11.95
C VAL A 367 -16.69 17.12 -12.08
N GLY A 368 -15.62 16.84 -11.34
CA GLY A 368 -14.96 15.52 -11.34
C GLY A 368 -15.91 14.39 -10.96
N SER A 369 -16.69 14.56 -9.89
CA SER A 369 -17.71 13.58 -9.47
C SER A 369 -18.79 13.39 -10.53
N ALA A 370 -19.25 14.48 -11.15
CA ALA A 370 -20.24 14.40 -12.23
C ALA A 370 -19.69 13.60 -13.43
N LEU A 371 -18.42 13.80 -13.80
CA LEU A 371 -17.79 13.04 -14.89
C LEU A 371 -17.62 11.56 -14.54
N LEU A 372 -17.19 11.25 -13.31
CA LEU A 372 -17.02 9.88 -12.81
C LEU A 372 -18.33 9.09 -12.75
N ILE A 373 -19.47 9.78 -12.60
CA ILE A 373 -20.81 9.18 -12.65
C ILE A 373 -21.34 9.14 -14.08
N ALA A 374 -21.15 10.21 -14.85
CA ALA A 374 -21.65 10.31 -16.22
C ALA A 374 -21.06 9.21 -17.11
N TYR A 375 -19.74 9.00 -17.07
CA TYR A 375 -19.07 8.02 -17.90
C TYR A 375 -19.66 6.59 -17.80
N PRO A 376 -19.78 5.96 -16.62
CA PRO A 376 -20.39 4.63 -16.51
C PRO A 376 -21.89 4.65 -16.82
N SER A 377 -22.62 5.73 -16.53
CA SER A 377 -24.02 5.87 -16.93
C SER A 377 -24.20 5.84 -18.45
N PHE A 378 -23.35 6.54 -19.21
CA PHE A 378 -23.36 6.52 -20.67
C PHE A 378 -22.90 5.17 -21.23
N LYS A 379 -21.78 4.62 -20.72
CA LYS A 379 -21.17 3.40 -21.24
C LYS A 379 -21.97 2.14 -20.94
N PHE A 380 -22.46 1.98 -19.71
CA PHE A 380 -23.12 0.75 -19.25
C PHE A 380 -24.63 0.92 -19.04
N GLY A 381 -25.06 2.10 -18.56
CA GLY A 381 -26.46 2.40 -18.27
C GLY A 381 -27.33 2.49 -19.52
N LEU A 382 -26.96 3.35 -20.48
CA LEU A 382 -27.74 3.55 -21.70
C LEU A 382 -27.97 2.26 -22.53
N PRO A 383 -26.95 1.42 -22.80
CA PRO A 383 -27.19 0.15 -23.49
C PRO A 383 -28.12 -0.80 -22.72
N SER A 384 -28.05 -0.79 -21.39
CA SER A 384 -28.89 -1.62 -20.53
C SER A 384 -30.35 -1.16 -20.55
N VAL A 385 -30.60 0.16 -20.49
CA VAL A 385 -31.94 0.74 -20.65
C VAL A 385 -32.49 0.45 -22.05
N ARG A 386 -31.70 0.63 -23.12
CA ARG A 386 -32.12 0.30 -24.49
C ARG A 386 -32.52 -1.17 -24.64
N ARG A 387 -31.74 -2.10 -24.05
CA ARG A 387 -32.08 -3.54 -24.04
C ARG A 387 -33.36 -3.83 -23.25
N TYR A 388 -33.56 -3.17 -22.11
CA TYR A 388 -34.77 -3.30 -21.31
C TYR A 388 -36.01 -2.83 -22.08
N LEU A 389 -35.96 -1.64 -22.70
CA LEU A 389 -37.06 -1.09 -23.48
C LEU A 389 -37.44 -1.99 -24.66
N ARG A 390 -36.46 -2.48 -25.44
CA ARG A 390 -36.72 -3.44 -26.54
C ARG A 390 -37.35 -4.75 -26.05
N ARG A 391 -36.94 -5.26 -24.89
CA ARG A 391 -37.54 -6.46 -24.28
C ARG A 391 -38.97 -6.21 -23.82
N ALA A 392 -39.24 -5.04 -23.23
CA ALA A 392 -40.57 -4.65 -22.81
C ALA A 392 -41.52 -4.49 -24.02
N GLU A 393 -41.02 -3.92 -25.12
CA GLU A 393 -41.75 -3.79 -26.38
C GLU A 393 -42.07 -5.16 -27.02
N ARG A 394 -41.09 -6.07 -27.12
CA ARG A 394 -41.33 -7.45 -27.58
C ARG A 394 -42.34 -8.20 -26.71
N LYS A 395 -42.27 -8.04 -25.38
CA LYS A 395 -43.26 -8.66 -24.46
C LYS A 395 -44.66 -8.09 -24.63
N ARG A 396 -44.80 -6.82 -25.02
CA ARG A 396 -46.10 -6.22 -25.35
C ARG A 396 -46.65 -6.80 -26.64
N LEU A 397 -45.82 -6.88 -27.70
CA LEU A 397 -46.22 -7.45 -28.99
C LEU A 397 -46.66 -8.92 -28.88
N ASN A 398 -45.93 -9.75 -28.15
CA ASN A 398 -46.27 -11.17 -27.93
C ASN A 398 -47.48 -11.40 -27.01
N LYS A 399 -48.03 -10.36 -26.37
CA LYS A 399 -49.27 -10.45 -25.58
C LYS A 399 -50.52 -10.08 -26.38
N THR A 400 -50.34 -9.48 -27.55
CA THR A 400 -51.41 -9.06 -28.46
C THR A 400 -51.67 -10.07 -29.59
N GLU A 401 -50.80 -11.06 -29.76
CA GLU A 401 -51.07 -12.33 -30.46
C GLU A 401 -51.58 -13.37 -29.46
#